data_AF-A0A542YNR0-F1
#
_entry.id   AF-A0A542YNR0-F1
#
_cell.length_a   1.000
_cell.length_b   1.000
_cell.length_c   1.000
_cell.angle_alpha   90.00
_cell.angle_beta   90.00
_cell.angle_gamma   90.00
#
_symmetry.space_group_name_H-M   'P 1'
#
loop_
_entity.id
_entity.type
_entity.pdbx_description
1 polymer ?
#
loop_
_entity_poly.entity_id
_entity_poly.type
_entity_poly.pdbx_seq_one_letter_code
_entity_poly.pdbx_strand_id
1 'polypeptide(L)'
;MTEPGTEPAVRVARFEELTTAQLYALLRLRVDVFVVEQECPYPELDGRDDEPGTEHLWVEVDGAVAATVRILTDPDTMIIGRVATAEGHRGHGYAAVLVREAITRIGGRRIRIGAQAHLEGWYGRFGFVRSGPDYDEDGIRHLPMVREGSV
;
A
#
# COMPACT_ATOMS: atom_id res chain seq x y z
N MET A 1 20.39 -14.25 -12.79
CA MET A 1 19.66 -15.13 -13.72
C MET A 1 18.38 -15.51 -12.99
N THR A 2 17.32 -14.71 -13.15
CA THR A 2 16.05 -14.91 -12.44
C THR A 2 15.17 -15.77 -13.32
N GLU A 3 14.76 -16.93 -12.83
CA GLU A 3 13.84 -17.83 -13.53
C GLU A 3 12.54 -17.09 -13.88
N PRO A 4 12.05 -17.16 -15.13
CA PRO A 4 10.77 -16.57 -15.48
C PRO A 4 9.64 -17.44 -14.92
N GLY A 5 8.86 -16.91 -13.97
CA GLY A 5 7.55 -17.49 -13.61
C GLY A 5 7.22 -17.65 -12.14
N THR A 6 8.11 -17.31 -11.20
CA THR A 6 7.73 -17.31 -9.77
C THR A 6 7.12 -15.96 -9.41
N GLU A 7 5.85 -15.96 -8.99
CA GLU A 7 5.26 -14.76 -8.39
C GLU A 7 6.11 -14.32 -7.19
N PRO A 8 6.38 -13.01 -7.05
CA PRO A 8 7.20 -12.50 -5.97
C PRO A 8 6.56 -12.87 -4.62
N ALA A 9 7.34 -13.45 -3.73
CA ALA A 9 6.86 -13.85 -2.41
C ALA A 9 6.45 -12.61 -1.61
N VAL A 10 5.18 -12.53 -1.23
CA VAL A 10 4.69 -11.49 -0.33
C VAL A 10 5.10 -11.83 1.09
N ARG A 11 5.72 -10.86 1.76
CA ARG A 11 6.02 -10.91 3.18
C ARG A 11 5.01 -10.06 3.93
N VAL A 12 4.69 -10.47 5.15
CA VAL A 12 3.73 -9.80 6.02
C VAL A 12 4.26 -9.80 7.44
N ALA A 13 4.11 -8.69 8.14
CA ALA A 13 4.43 -8.57 9.57
C ALA A 13 3.59 -7.46 10.20
N ARG A 14 3.25 -7.64 11.48
CA ARG A 14 2.82 -6.55 12.36
C ARG A 14 4.03 -5.73 12.79
N PHE A 15 3.77 -4.55 13.36
CA PHE A 15 4.84 -3.64 13.78
C PHE A 15 5.83 -4.30 14.74
N GLU A 16 5.34 -5.02 15.74
CA GLU A 16 6.16 -5.71 16.74
C GLU A 16 6.95 -6.92 16.19
N GLU A 17 6.59 -7.41 15.01
CA GLU A 17 7.23 -8.54 14.34
C GLU A 17 8.33 -8.10 13.37
N LEU A 18 8.35 -6.80 13.01
CA LEU A 18 9.37 -6.24 12.13
C LEU A 18 10.71 -6.15 12.86
N THR A 19 11.76 -6.66 12.22
CA THR A 19 13.12 -6.27 12.59
C THR A 19 13.32 -4.78 12.33
N THR A 20 14.25 -4.16 13.06
CA THR A 20 14.60 -2.75 12.85
C THR A 20 15.08 -2.48 11.42
N ALA A 21 15.77 -3.44 10.79
CA ALA A 21 16.20 -3.34 9.41
C ALA A 21 15.03 -3.33 8.42
N GLN A 22 14.04 -4.21 8.62
CA GLN A 22 12.83 -4.25 7.78
C GLN A 22 12.01 -2.97 7.96
N LEU A 23 11.77 -2.55 9.21
CA LEU A 23 11.07 -1.31 9.49
C LEU A 23 11.75 -0.14 8.79
N TYR A 24 13.06 0.03 8.97
CA TYR A 24 13.82 1.10 8.33
C TYR A 24 13.71 1.08 6.80
N ALA A 25 13.79 -0.11 6.19
CA ALA A 25 13.66 -0.25 4.73
C ALA A 25 12.27 0.14 4.21
N LEU A 26 11.20 -0.27 4.91
CA LEU A 26 9.82 0.09 4.56
C LEU A 26 9.58 1.59 4.68
N LEU A 27 10.01 2.20 5.79
CA LEU A 27 9.87 3.63 6.01
C LEU A 27 10.66 4.43 4.98
N ARG A 28 11.89 4.00 4.68
CA ARG A 28 12.73 4.64 3.65
C ARG A 28 12.05 4.59 2.28
N LEU A 29 11.55 3.43 1.84
CA LEU A 29 10.83 3.32 0.57
C LEU A 29 9.65 4.30 0.50
N ARG A 30 8.86 4.38 1.58
CA ARG A 30 7.70 5.28 1.64
C ARG A 30 8.10 6.75 1.57
N VAL A 31 9.16 7.14 2.27
CA VAL A 31 9.70 8.52 2.21
C VAL A 31 10.25 8.83 0.81
N ASP A 32 11.02 7.91 0.23
CA ASP A 32 11.59 8.08 -1.11
C ASP A 32 10.48 8.31 -2.15
N VAL A 33 9.38 7.55 -2.07
CA VAL A 33 8.26 7.65 -3.03
C VAL A 33 7.30 8.79 -2.73
N PHE A 34 6.83 8.93 -1.49
CA PHE A 34 5.75 9.88 -1.17
C PHE A 34 6.24 11.27 -0.82
N VAL A 35 7.47 11.42 -0.33
CA VAL A 35 8.00 12.73 0.10
C VAL A 35 9.00 13.26 -0.92
N VAL A 36 10.01 12.47 -1.26
CA VAL A 36 11.13 12.93 -2.10
C VAL A 36 10.70 12.98 -3.57
N GLU A 37 10.25 11.85 -4.13
CA GLU A 37 9.90 11.76 -5.55
C GLU A 37 8.68 12.61 -5.91
N GLN A 38 7.68 12.65 -5.03
CA GLN A 38 6.47 13.46 -5.23
C GLN A 38 6.67 14.94 -4.85
N GLU A 39 7.86 15.32 -4.37
CA GLU A 39 8.17 16.68 -3.89
C GLU A 39 7.10 17.21 -2.91
N CYS A 40 6.61 16.32 -2.04
CA CYS A 40 5.45 16.53 -1.20
C CYS A 40 5.85 16.48 0.28
N PRO A 41 6.15 17.64 0.91
CA PRO A 41 6.60 17.69 2.29
C PRO A 41 5.43 17.51 3.27
N TYR A 42 5.22 16.28 3.73
CA TYR A 42 4.22 15.97 4.75
C TYR A 42 4.76 14.93 5.77
N PRO A 43 4.12 14.78 6.95
CA PRO A 43 4.53 13.78 7.94
C PRO A 43 4.14 12.37 7.49
N GLU A 44 4.99 11.74 6.67
CA GLU A 44 4.78 10.37 6.17
C GLU A 44 4.61 9.33 7.28
N LEU A 45 5.36 9.51 8.37
CA LEU A 45 5.21 8.76 9.61
C LEU A 45 4.04 9.36 10.41
N ASP A 46 2.85 8.86 10.13
CA ASP A 46 1.58 9.40 10.63
C ASP A 46 1.17 8.87 12.02
N GLY A 47 2.05 8.13 12.70
CA GLY A 47 1.79 7.54 14.01
C GLY A 47 0.80 6.37 14.00
N ARG A 48 0.46 5.84 12.82
CA ARG A 48 -0.44 4.69 12.68
C ARG A 48 0.28 3.37 12.43
N ASP A 49 1.59 3.42 12.21
CA ASP A 49 2.39 2.24 11.83
C ASP A 49 2.47 1.18 12.93
N ASP A 50 2.35 1.58 14.20
CA ASP A 50 2.41 0.76 15.41
C ASP A 50 1.05 0.57 16.10
N GLU A 51 -0.04 1.02 15.47
CA GLU A 51 -1.39 0.74 15.97
C GLU A 51 -1.65 -0.78 16.03
N PRO A 52 -2.28 -1.30 17.10
CA PRO A 52 -2.59 -2.72 17.21
C PRO A 52 -3.38 -3.26 16.01
N GLY A 53 -2.87 -4.33 15.40
CA GLY A 53 -3.50 -4.95 14.24
C GLY A 53 -3.14 -4.33 12.90
N THR A 54 -2.24 -3.34 12.88
CA THR A 54 -1.61 -2.84 11.63
C THR A 54 -0.73 -3.94 11.03
N GLU A 55 -0.93 -4.21 9.74
CA GLU A 55 -0.08 -5.14 8.99
C GLU A 55 0.68 -4.40 7.89
N HIS A 56 1.97 -4.71 7.77
CA HIS A 56 2.85 -4.23 6.71
C HIS A 56 3.13 -5.39 5.76
N LEU A 57 2.80 -5.19 4.49
CA LEU A 57 3.03 -6.14 3.42
C LEU A 57 4.12 -5.60 2.51
N TRP A 58 5.03 -6.46 2.05
CA TRP A 58 6.07 -6.05 1.12
C TRP A 58 6.60 -7.18 0.24
N VAL A 59 7.25 -6.78 -0.84
CA VAL A 59 7.99 -7.65 -1.75
C VAL A 59 9.46 -7.25 -1.71
N GLU A 60 10.34 -8.25 -1.67
CA GLU A 60 11.79 -8.07 -1.81
C GLU A 60 12.26 -8.55 -3.19
N VAL A 61 13.16 -7.79 -3.80
CA VAL A 61 13.88 -8.16 -5.02
C VAL A 61 15.37 -7.94 -4.76
N ASP A 62 16.19 -8.95 -5.04
CA ASP A 62 17.64 -8.91 -4.82
C ASP A 62 18.04 -8.46 -3.40
N GLY A 63 17.24 -8.82 -2.40
CA GLY A 63 17.47 -8.49 -0.98
C GLY A 63 17.04 -7.09 -0.54
N ALA A 64 16.38 -6.30 -1.41
CA ALA A 64 15.88 -4.97 -1.11
C ALA A 64 14.35 -4.89 -1.22
N VAL A 65 13.71 -4.06 -0.40
CA VAL A 65 12.26 -3.81 -0.48
C VAL A 65 11.94 -3.09 -1.78
N ALA A 66 11.18 -3.75 -2.66
CA ALA A 66 10.80 -3.21 -3.97
C ALA A 66 9.43 -2.54 -3.95
N ALA A 67 8.50 -3.02 -3.12
CA ALA A 67 7.15 -2.48 -2.99
C ALA A 67 6.57 -2.78 -1.61
N THR A 68 5.64 -1.93 -1.14
CA THR A 68 4.95 -2.12 0.13
C THR A 68 3.49 -1.64 0.09
N VAL A 69 2.69 -2.18 1.01
CA VAL A 69 1.31 -1.78 1.33
C VAL A 69 1.13 -1.86 2.84
N ARG A 70 0.36 -0.94 3.43
CA ARG A 70 -0.07 -0.99 4.83
C ARG A 70 -1.57 -1.27 4.92
N ILE A 71 -1.95 -2.15 5.84
CA ILE A 71 -3.33 -2.42 6.23
C ILE A 71 -3.56 -1.84 7.63
N LEU A 72 -4.59 -1.01 7.78
CA LEU A 72 -5.05 -0.51 9.06
C LEU A 72 -6.46 -1.02 9.36
N THR A 73 -6.79 -1.12 10.64
CA THR A 73 -8.13 -1.45 11.11
C THR A 73 -8.77 -0.22 11.75
N ASP A 74 -9.88 0.23 11.18
CA ASP A 74 -10.79 1.18 11.81
C ASP A 74 -12.05 0.42 12.29
N PRO A 75 -12.90 1.02 13.15
CA PRO A 75 -14.10 0.36 13.67
C PRO A 75 -15.01 -0.23 12.57
N ASP A 76 -15.29 0.54 11.53
CA ASP A 76 -16.28 0.17 10.50
C ASP A 76 -15.68 -0.35 9.19
N THR A 77 -14.35 -0.43 9.08
CA THR A 77 -13.68 -0.72 7.81
C THR A 77 -12.24 -1.20 8.01
N MET A 78 -11.64 -1.67 6.92
CA MET A 78 -10.20 -1.72 6.75
C MET A 78 -9.72 -0.61 5.83
N ILE A 79 -8.49 -0.12 6.03
CA ILE A 79 -7.84 0.82 5.13
C ILE A 79 -6.66 0.12 4.47
N ILE A 80 -6.61 0.16 3.14
CA ILE A 80 -5.38 -0.11 2.39
C ILE A 80 -4.75 1.24 2.06
N GLY A 81 -3.51 1.44 2.47
CA GLY A 81 -2.77 2.67 2.25
C GLY A 81 -1.30 2.42 2.01
N ARG A 82 -0.54 3.51 1.81
CA ARG A 82 0.91 3.48 1.59
C ARG A 82 1.36 2.47 0.52
N VAL A 83 0.60 2.40 -0.57
CA VAL A 83 0.94 1.58 -1.74
C VAL A 83 2.11 2.24 -2.46
N ALA A 84 3.33 1.78 -2.18
CA ALA A 84 4.56 2.33 -2.74
C ALA A 84 5.32 1.26 -3.55
N THR A 85 5.99 1.68 -4.62
CA THR A 85 6.88 0.83 -5.41
C THR A 85 8.07 1.66 -5.84
N ALA A 86 9.27 1.16 -5.56
CA ALA A 86 10.53 1.79 -5.94
C ALA A 86 10.57 1.98 -7.46
N GLU A 87 11.08 3.12 -7.91
CA GLU A 87 11.05 3.54 -9.32
C GLU A 87 11.55 2.45 -10.28
N GLY A 88 12.73 1.88 -10.01
CA GLY A 88 13.35 0.81 -10.81
C GLY A 88 12.59 -0.52 -10.82
N HIS A 89 11.59 -0.69 -9.96
CA HIS A 89 10.77 -1.90 -9.84
C HIS A 89 9.33 -1.71 -10.34
N ARG A 90 8.97 -0.52 -10.87
CA ARG A 90 7.66 -0.27 -11.47
C ARG A 90 7.45 -1.10 -12.73
N GLY A 91 6.19 -1.34 -13.10
CA GLY A 91 5.84 -2.16 -14.27
C GLY A 91 5.95 -3.68 -14.07
N HIS A 92 6.54 -4.15 -12.97
CA HIS A 92 6.70 -5.59 -12.68
C HIS A 92 5.49 -6.23 -11.98
N GLY A 93 4.45 -5.44 -11.66
CA GLY A 93 3.21 -5.95 -11.05
C GLY A 93 3.23 -6.11 -9.53
N TYR A 94 4.31 -5.74 -8.83
CA TYR A 94 4.44 -5.92 -7.38
C TYR A 94 3.33 -5.25 -6.55
N ALA A 95 2.97 -4.01 -6.87
CA ALA A 95 1.84 -3.34 -6.23
C ALA A 95 0.52 -4.11 -6.42
N ALA A 96 0.31 -4.73 -7.58
CA ALA A 96 -0.90 -5.50 -7.84
C ALA A 96 -0.94 -6.80 -7.02
N VAL A 97 0.20 -7.47 -6.85
CA VAL A 97 0.32 -8.66 -5.98
C VAL A 97 0.03 -8.27 -4.53
N LEU A 98 0.63 -7.19 -4.03
CA LEU A 98 0.44 -6.71 -2.66
C LEU A 98 -1.01 -6.28 -2.38
N VAL A 99 -1.66 -5.56 -3.30
CA VAL A 99 -3.06 -5.15 -3.13
C VAL A 99 -3.99 -6.36 -3.13
N ARG A 100 -3.75 -7.38 -3.97
CA ARG A 100 -4.55 -8.63 -3.93
C ARG A 100 -4.37 -9.36 -2.61
N GLU A 101 -3.13 -9.51 -2.14
CA GLU A 101 -2.87 -10.15 -0.85
C GLU A 101 -3.55 -9.38 0.28
N ALA A 102 -3.46 -8.05 0.29
CA ALA A 102 -4.13 -7.23 1.28
C ALA A 102 -5.66 -7.42 1.28
N ILE A 103 -6.30 -7.48 0.10
CA ILE A 103 -7.73 -7.77 -0.03
C ILE A 103 -8.06 -9.17 0.52
N THR A 104 -7.26 -10.18 0.17
CA THR A 104 -7.45 -11.56 0.67
C THR A 104 -7.37 -11.62 2.19
N ARG A 105 -6.38 -10.96 2.80
CA ARG A 105 -6.20 -10.90 4.25
C ARG A 105 -7.34 -10.17 4.98
N ILE A 106 -7.81 -9.09 4.39
CA ILE A 106 -8.97 -8.34 4.92
C ILE A 106 -10.26 -9.17 4.83
N GLY A 107 -10.39 -10.01 3.79
CA GLY A 107 -11.54 -10.87 3.59
C GLY A 107 -12.81 -10.08 3.27
N GLY A 108 -13.95 -10.52 3.81
CA GLY A 108 -15.28 -9.96 3.52
C GLY A 108 -15.58 -8.59 4.12
N ARG A 109 -14.60 -7.89 4.71
CA ARG A 109 -14.81 -6.56 5.30
C ARG A 109 -14.75 -5.45 4.26
N ARG A 110 -15.47 -4.36 4.52
CA ARG A 110 -15.39 -3.13 3.72
C ARG A 110 -13.98 -2.55 3.75
N ILE A 111 -13.46 -2.16 2.59
CA ILE A 111 -12.13 -1.55 2.43
C ILE A 111 -12.29 -0.14 1.90
N ARG A 112 -11.53 0.81 2.43
CA ARG A 112 -11.39 2.17 1.87
C ARG A 112 -9.93 2.45 1.50
N ILE A 113 -9.77 3.28 0.48
CA ILE A 113 -8.47 3.77 0.01
C ILE A 113 -8.61 5.23 -0.45
N GLY A 114 -7.61 6.06 -0.12
CA GLY A 114 -7.38 7.33 -0.79
C GLY A 114 -6.47 7.07 -1.98
N ALA A 115 -6.99 7.15 -3.19
CA ALA A 115 -6.23 6.90 -4.42
C ALA A 115 -5.87 8.22 -5.09
N GLN A 116 -4.66 8.34 -5.63
CA GLN A 116 -4.37 9.40 -6.60
C GLN A 116 -5.33 9.28 -7.77
N ALA A 117 -5.89 10.39 -8.25
CA ALA A 117 -7.02 10.38 -9.18
C ALA A 117 -6.71 9.63 -10.48
N HIS A 118 -5.46 9.70 -10.96
CA HIS A 118 -5.03 8.98 -12.16
C HIS A 118 -4.96 7.45 -11.98
N LEU A 119 -5.00 6.94 -10.74
CA LEU A 119 -5.01 5.51 -10.40
C LEU A 119 -6.42 4.95 -10.21
N GLU A 120 -7.48 5.72 -10.39
CA GLU A 120 -8.86 5.25 -10.23
C GLU A 120 -9.14 3.98 -11.04
N GLY A 121 -8.83 3.99 -12.33
CA GLY A 121 -9.00 2.82 -13.19
C GLY A 121 -8.11 1.65 -12.79
N TRP A 122 -6.95 1.91 -12.16
CA TRP A 122 -6.05 0.87 -11.68
C TRP A 122 -6.66 0.13 -10.48
N TYR A 123 -7.17 0.88 -9.50
CA TYR A 123 -7.86 0.33 -8.34
C TYR A 123 -9.21 -0.31 -8.69
N GLY A 124 -9.89 0.20 -9.72
CA GLY A 124 -11.13 -0.39 -10.24
C GLY A 124 -11.01 -1.86 -10.64
N ARG A 125 -9.83 -2.29 -11.11
CA ARG A 125 -9.56 -3.70 -11.46
C ARG A 125 -9.56 -4.65 -10.25
N PHE A 126 -9.49 -4.12 -9.02
CA PHE A 126 -9.57 -4.89 -7.78
C PHE A 126 -10.95 -4.76 -7.10
N GLY A 127 -11.93 -4.15 -7.77
CA GLY A 127 -13.30 -3.99 -7.28
C GLY A 127 -13.52 -2.74 -6.43
N PHE A 128 -12.57 -1.80 -6.40
CA PHE A 128 -12.81 -0.50 -5.78
C PHE A 128 -13.68 0.39 -6.67
N VAL A 129 -14.57 1.14 -6.06
CA VAL A 129 -15.41 2.14 -6.73
C VAL A 129 -15.27 3.49 -6.03
N ARG A 130 -15.35 4.58 -6.79
CA ARG A 130 -15.33 5.95 -6.25
C ARG A 130 -16.48 6.13 -5.25
N SER A 131 -16.20 6.79 -4.14
CA SER A 131 -17.15 6.99 -3.02
C SER A 131 -17.39 8.45 -2.64
N GLY A 132 -16.75 9.39 -3.34
CA GLY A 132 -16.85 10.82 -3.06
C GLY A 132 -16.17 11.68 -4.13
N PRO A 133 -16.19 13.01 -3.96
CA PRO A 133 -15.51 13.93 -4.86
C PRO A 133 -13.99 13.84 -4.71
N ASP A 134 -13.29 14.37 -5.70
CA ASP A 134 -11.85 14.52 -5.61
C ASP A 134 -11.48 15.55 -4.54
N TYR A 135 -10.32 15.38 -3.92
CA TYR A 135 -9.72 16.32 -2.98
C TYR A 135 -8.26 16.58 -3.34
N ASP A 136 -7.73 17.71 -2.86
CA ASP A 136 -6.31 18.04 -3.01
C ASP A 136 -5.57 17.61 -1.75
N GLU A 137 -4.47 16.89 -1.94
CA GLU A 137 -3.55 16.52 -0.87
C GLU A 137 -2.16 16.97 -1.34
N ASP A 138 -1.74 18.13 -0.84
CA ASP A 138 -0.46 18.77 -1.13
C ASP A 138 -0.16 18.92 -2.63
N GLY A 139 -1.15 19.38 -3.40
CA GLY A 139 -1.04 19.59 -4.85
C GLY A 139 -1.24 18.33 -5.70
N ILE A 140 -1.46 17.18 -5.07
CA ILE A 140 -1.77 15.92 -5.74
C ILE A 140 -3.27 15.66 -5.62
N ARG A 141 -3.93 15.54 -6.77
CA ARG A 141 -5.36 15.22 -6.83
C ARG A 141 -5.59 13.77 -6.39
N HIS A 142 -6.40 13.61 -5.35
CA HIS A 142 -6.82 12.33 -4.82
C HIS A 142 -8.34 12.17 -4.90
N LEU A 143 -8.82 10.93 -4.76
CA LEU A 143 -10.22 10.61 -4.64
C LEU A 143 -10.42 9.42 -3.68
N PRO A 144 -11.54 9.39 -2.93
CA PRO A 144 -11.82 8.29 -2.04
C PRO A 144 -12.48 7.14 -2.79
N MET A 145 -11.97 5.92 -2.65
CA MET A 145 -12.58 4.71 -3.18
C MET A 145 -12.90 3.70 -2.09
N VAL A 146 -13.92 2.89 -2.33
CA VAL A 146 -14.35 1.82 -1.43
C VAL A 146 -14.50 0.52 -2.20
N ARG A 147 -14.18 -0.60 -1.55
CA ARG A 147 -14.55 -1.94 -1.96
C ARG A 147 -15.49 -2.49 -0.89
N GLU A 148 -16.72 -2.78 -1.28
CA GLU A 148 -17.69 -3.34 -0.34
C GLU A 148 -17.29 -4.77 0.07
N GLY A 149 -17.67 -5.12 1.29
CA GLY A 149 -17.52 -6.48 1.81
C GLY A 149 -18.40 -7.47 1.04
N SER A 150 -17.91 -8.68 0.85
CA SER A 150 -18.75 -9.79 0.40
C SER A 150 -19.14 -10.59 1.64
N VAL A 151 -20.45 -10.71 1.89
CA VAL A 151 -21.02 -11.51 3.00
C VAL A 151 -20.67 -12.98 2.82
#